data_AF-A0A822ASS0-F1
#
_entry.id   AF-A0A822ASS0-F1
#
_cell.length_a   1.000
_cell.length_b   1.000
_cell.length_c   1.000
_cell.angle_alpha   90.00
_cell.angle_beta   90.00
_cell.angle_gamma   90.00
#
_symmetry.space_group_name_H-M   'P 1'
#
loop_
_entity.id
_entity.type
_entity.pdbx_description
1 polymer ?
#
loop_
_entity_poly.entity_id
_entity_poly.type
_entity_poly.pdbx_seq_one_letter_code
_entity_poly.pdbx_strand_id
1 'polypeptide(L)'
;MKGVTWFWKANADPWSPSDIEEWVPFTDIVNRQIEQAYQGRQSEVVISAKYKIDLNRLIQVDILDFGKQRPVRRCSKTGDTLAFYRRERFNFAQPIRRSVTDDTLNYGCSFITDCTSDDNRGSKLENVSSQTVKGLINNTMNKDKYKEAHETVEDEDRDDHINTDVLDFTD
;
A
#
# COMPACT_ATOMS: atom_id res chain seq x y z
N MET A 1 2.48 10.56 -5.11
CA MET A 1 2.78 9.41 -4.22
C MET A 1 3.12 8.22 -5.10
N LYS A 2 4.40 7.87 -5.26
CA LYS A 2 4.80 6.80 -6.19
C LYS A 2 4.85 5.46 -5.46
N GLY A 3 3.95 4.55 -5.86
CA GLY A 3 4.17 3.11 -5.80
C GLY A 3 3.89 2.40 -4.48
N VAL A 4 3.03 2.89 -3.59
CA VAL A 4 2.63 2.12 -2.39
C VAL A 4 1.26 1.49 -2.62
N THR A 5 1.10 0.24 -2.22
CA THR A 5 -0.17 -0.49 -2.27
C THR A 5 -0.34 -1.26 -0.97
N TRP A 6 -1.48 -1.06 -0.33
CA TRP A 6 -1.92 -1.79 0.84
C TRP A 6 -2.80 -2.97 0.43
N PHE A 7 -2.67 -4.06 1.18
CA PHE A 7 -3.40 -5.30 0.98
C PHE A 7 -4.00 -5.79 2.30
N TRP A 8 -5.07 -6.54 2.22
CA TRP A 8 -5.67 -7.28 3.34
C TRP A 8 -5.68 -8.78 3.03
N LYS A 9 -5.62 -9.61 4.07
CA LYS A 9 -5.66 -11.07 3.94
C LYS A 9 -7.11 -11.55 3.77
N ALA A 10 -7.40 -12.18 2.62
CA ALA A 10 -8.75 -12.51 2.20
C ALA A 10 -9.26 -13.89 2.66
N ASN A 11 -8.35 -14.74 3.15
CA ASN A 11 -8.64 -16.07 3.68
C ASN A 11 -9.86 -16.10 4.63
N ALA A 12 -10.57 -17.23 4.62
CA ALA A 12 -11.68 -17.49 5.54
C ALA A 12 -11.20 -17.50 7.01
N ASP A 13 -10.07 -18.16 7.26
CA ASP A 13 -9.29 -18.01 8.48
C ASP A 13 -8.00 -17.21 8.17
N PRO A 14 -7.94 -15.92 8.57
CA PRO A 14 -6.77 -15.08 8.32
C PRO A 14 -5.51 -15.53 9.07
N TRP A 15 -5.64 -16.37 10.10
CA TRP A 15 -4.55 -16.76 10.98
C TRP A 15 -4.06 -18.20 10.78
N SER A 16 -4.76 -18.97 9.94
CA SER A 16 -4.34 -20.33 9.56
C SER A 16 -2.94 -20.29 8.92
N PRO A 17 -1.96 -21.05 9.44
CA PRO A 17 -0.64 -21.20 8.83
C PRO A 17 -0.62 -22.20 7.68
N SER A 18 -1.68 -23.02 7.54
CA SER A 18 -1.77 -24.08 6.54
C SER A 18 -2.37 -23.61 5.22
N ASP A 19 -3.11 -22.49 5.25
CA ASP A 19 -3.79 -21.97 4.07
C ASP A 19 -2.84 -21.16 3.19
N ILE A 20 -3.03 -21.26 1.87
CA ILE A 20 -2.32 -20.41 0.90
C ILE A 20 -2.71 -18.95 1.17
N GLU A 21 -1.71 -18.09 1.38
CA GLU A 21 -1.97 -16.68 1.67
C GLU A 21 -2.58 -15.96 0.46
N GLU A 22 -3.82 -15.50 0.61
CA GLU A 22 -4.49 -14.68 -0.39
C GLU A 22 -4.51 -13.22 0.06
N TRP A 23 -3.77 -12.38 -0.65
CA TRP A 23 -3.67 -10.95 -0.34
C TRP A 23 -4.35 -10.12 -1.43
N VAL A 24 -5.39 -9.39 -1.05
CA VAL A 24 -6.20 -8.59 -1.97
C VAL A 24 -5.87 -7.11 -1.77
N PRO A 25 -5.58 -6.34 -2.84
CA PRO A 25 -5.31 -4.92 -2.70
C PRO A 25 -6.58 -4.15 -2.31
N PHE A 26 -6.41 -3.10 -1.52
CA PHE A 26 -7.48 -2.11 -1.33
C PHE A 26 -7.72 -1.32 -2.61
N THR A 27 -8.95 -0.82 -2.77
CA THR A 27 -9.30 0.11 -3.86
C THR A 27 -8.45 1.38 -3.77
N ASP A 28 -8.21 2.06 -4.89
CA ASP A 28 -7.31 3.22 -4.95
C ASP A 28 -7.65 4.34 -3.96
N ILE A 29 -8.95 4.55 -3.71
CA ILE A 29 -9.45 5.55 -2.76
C ILE A 29 -9.05 5.15 -1.33
N VAL A 30 -9.37 3.92 -0.93
CA VAL A 30 -9.04 3.41 0.41
C VAL A 30 -7.54 3.33 0.60
N ASN A 31 -6.80 2.89 -0.42
CA ASN A 31 -5.34 2.86 -0.42
C ASN A 31 -4.73 4.23 -0.10
N ARG A 32 -5.26 5.28 -0.73
CA ARG A 32 -4.82 6.66 -0.49
C ARG A 32 -5.12 7.10 0.94
N GLN A 33 -6.31 6.79 1.45
CA GLN A 33 -6.71 7.14 2.82
C GLN A 33 -5.81 6.47 3.86
N ILE A 34 -5.56 5.17 3.71
CA ILE A 34 -4.68 4.41 4.60
C ILE A 34 -3.26 4.98 4.55
N GLU A 35 -2.72 5.22 3.35
CA GLU A 35 -1.36 5.75 3.22
C GLU A 35 -1.24 7.16 3.80
N GLN A 36 -2.25 8.02 3.66
CA GLN A 36 -2.27 9.35 4.26
C GLN A 36 -2.30 9.27 5.80
N ALA A 37 -3.15 8.42 6.37
CA ALA A 37 -3.22 8.21 7.81
C ALA A 37 -1.91 7.65 8.37
N TYR A 38 -1.31 6.69 7.67
CA TYR A 38 -0.02 6.10 8.03
C TYR A 38 1.12 7.12 7.99
N GLN A 39 1.22 7.92 6.93
CA GLN A 39 2.22 9.00 6.82
C GLN A 39 2.00 10.10 7.87
N GLY A 40 0.74 10.35 8.23
CA GLY A 40 0.33 11.26 9.30
C GLY A 40 0.55 10.72 10.71
N ARG A 41 1.11 9.50 10.87
CA ARG A 41 1.32 8.83 12.15
C ARG A 41 0.03 8.68 12.98
N GLN A 42 -1.10 8.50 12.31
CA GLN A 42 -2.35 8.16 12.99
C GLN A 42 -2.30 6.71 13.47
N SER A 43 -2.95 6.41 14.59
CA SER A 43 -3.04 5.06 15.14
C SER A 43 -4.07 4.20 14.42
N GLU A 44 -5.14 4.82 13.90
CA GLU A 44 -6.23 4.12 13.23
C GLU A 44 -6.82 4.95 12.08
N VAL A 45 -7.49 4.26 11.15
CA VAL A 45 -8.21 4.87 10.03
C VAL A 45 -9.49 4.09 9.75
N VAL A 46 -10.62 4.79 9.66
CA VAL A 46 -11.91 4.19 9.29
C VAL A 46 -11.99 4.11 7.77
N ILE A 47 -12.10 2.89 7.22
CA ILE A 47 -12.10 2.66 5.76
C ILE A 47 -13.52 2.48 5.20
N SER A 48 -14.49 2.12 6.03
CA SER A 48 -15.90 1.98 5.67
C SER A 48 -16.77 2.06 6.92
N ALA A 49 -18.10 2.10 6.77
CA ALA A 49 -19.03 2.04 7.89
C ALA A 49 -18.86 0.79 8.79
N LYS A 50 -18.29 -0.29 8.24
CA LYS A 50 -18.13 -1.57 8.94
C LYS A 50 -16.71 -1.84 9.43
N TYR A 51 -15.70 -1.23 8.82
CA TYR A 51 -14.30 -1.60 9.07
C TYR A 51 -13.43 -0.39 9.36
N LYS A 52 -12.53 -0.57 10.33
CA LYS A 52 -11.39 0.31 10.58
C LYS A 52 -10.09 -0.47 10.53
N ILE A 53 -8.98 0.22 10.34
CA ILE A 53 -7.63 -0.35 10.37
C ILE A 53 -6.89 0.26 11.54
N ASP A 54 -6.34 -0.58 12.40
CA ASP A 54 -5.33 -0.22 13.39
C ASP A 54 -3.96 -0.29 12.70
N LEU A 55 -3.35 0.89 12.53
CA LEU A 55 -2.09 1.06 11.82
C LEU A 55 -0.87 0.69 12.67
N ASN A 56 -1.01 0.66 13.99
CA ASN A 56 0.07 0.23 14.89
C ASN A 56 0.22 -1.30 14.86
N ARG A 57 -0.91 -2.00 14.84
CA ARG A 57 -0.96 -3.47 14.83
C ARG A 57 -1.03 -4.06 13.42
N LEU A 58 -1.26 -3.22 12.42
CA LEU A 58 -1.45 -3.62 11.02
C LEU A 58 -2.57 -4.65 10.88
N ILE A 59 -3.73 -4.35 11.47
CA ILE A 59 -4.94 -5.19 11.41
C ILE A 59 -6.16 -4.37 10.98
N GLN A 60 -6.99 -4.95 10.12
CA GLN A 60 -8.35 -4.51 9.87
C GLN A 60 -9.27 -5.14 10.90
N VAL A 61 -10.16 -4.35 11.48
CA VAL A 61 -11.09 -4.76 12.54
C VAL A 61 -12.51 -4.39 12.12
N ASP A 62 -13.45 -5.32 12.27
CA ASP A 62 -14.88 -5.05 12.16
C ASP A 62 -15.32 -4.19 13.36
N ILE A 63 -15.97 -3.07 13.08
CA ILE A 63 -16.39 -2.09 14.10
C ILE A 63 -17.49 -2.67 14.99
N LEU A 64 -18.33 -3.57 14.45
CA LEU A 64 -19.41 -4.20 15.20
C LEU A 64 -18.97 -5.50 15.90
N ASP A 65 -17.89 -6.11 15.42
CA ASP A 65 -17.38 -7.38 15.94
C ASP A 65 -15.85 -7.37 16.03
N PHE A 66 -15.33 -6.93 17.18
CA PHE A 66 -13.89 -6.85 17.42
C PHE A 66 -13.17 -8.20 17.33
N GLY A 67 -13.88 -9.33 17.34
CA GLY A 67 -13.30 -10.66 17.10
C GLY A 67 -12.95 -10.91 15.63
N LYS A 68 -13.62 -10.22 14.71
CA LYS A 68 -13.36 -10.32 13.26
C LYS A 68 -12.22 -9.40 12.85
N GLN A 69 -11.01 -9.94 12.91
CA GLN A 69 -9.78 -9.23 12.55
C GLN A 69 -9.09 -9.88 11.35
N ARG A 70 -8.49 -9.04 10.48
CA ARG A 70 -7.70 -9.50 9.33
C ARG A 70 -6.37 -8.76 9.29
N PRO A 71 -5.24 -9.44 9.07
CA PRO A 71 -3.96 -8.77 8.82
C PRO A 71 -4.02 -7.84 7.59
N VAL A 72 -3.34 -6.71 7.68
CA VAL A 72 -3.05 -5.83 6.55
C VAL A 72 -1.55 -5.67 6.34
N ARG A 73 -1.12 -5.43 5.10
CA ARG A 73 0.29 -5.19 4.79
C ARG A 73 0.46 -4.03 3.81
N ARG A 74 1.57 -3.33 3.96
CA ARG A 74 2.01 -2.25 3.09
C ARG A 74 3.13 -2.74 2.17
N CYS A 75 2.96 -2.64 0.87
CA CYS A 75 4.01 -2.97 -0.11
C CYS A 75 4.43 -1.71 -0.87
N SER A 76 5.73 -1.37 -0.82
CA SER A 76 6.32 -0.32 -1.64
C SER A 76 6.94 -0.92 -2.91
N LYS A 77 6.60 -0.38 -4.07
CA LYS A 77 7.12 -0.72 -5.41
C LYS A 77 8.56 -0.24 -5.64
N THR A 78 9.35 -0.12 -4.59
CA THR A 78 10.75 0.29 -4.67
C THR A 78 11.59 -0.93 -5.05
N GLY A 79 11.92 -1.08 -6.34
CA GLY A 79 12.93 -2.04 -6.81
C GLY A 79 12.42 -3.17 -7.71
N ASP A 80 11.49 -4.00 -7.25
CA ASP A 80 11.23 -5.30 -7.93
C ASP A 80 10.10 -5.30 -8.95
N THR A 81 9.27 -4.26 -8.99
CA THR A 81 8.12 -4.20 -9.92
C THR A 81 8.52 -4.02 -11.39
N LEU A 82 9.74 -3.56 -11.67
CA LEU A 82 10.28 -3.58 -13.03
C LEU A 82 10.53 -5.00 -13.54
N ALA A 83 10.72 -5.98 -12.65
CA ALA A 83 10.86 -7.38 -13.03
C ALA A 83 9.50 -8.10 -13.21
N PHE A 84 8.45 -7.67 -12.48
CA PHE A 84 7.14 -8.33 -12.53
C PHE A 84 6.31 -7.92 -13.75
N TYR A 85 6.19 -6.62 -14.05
CA TYR A 85 5.45 -6.17 -15.25
C TYR A 85 6.20 -6.41 -16.57
N ARG A 86 7.50 -6.69 -16.53
CA ARG A 86 8.30 -7.00 -17.73
C ARG A 86 8.28 -8.49 -18.07
N ARG A 87 7.91 -9.38 -17.14
CA ARG A 87 7.85 -10.82 -17.41
C ARG A 87 6.66 -11.20 -18.30
N GLU A 88 5.49 -10.56 -18.12
CA GLU A 88 4.31 -10.91 -18.92
C GLU A 88 4.33 -10.37 -20.35
N ARG A 89 5.09 -9.30 -20.64
CA ARG A 89 5.20 -8.77 -22.01
C ARG A 89 6.19 -9.52 -22.91
N PHE A 90 7.07 -10.35 -22.33
CA PHE A 90 8.11 -11.05 -23.08
C PHE A 90 8.03 -12.58 -22.93
N ASN A 91 6.98 -13.10 -22.32
CA ASN A 91 6.73 -14.54 -22.31
C ASN A 91 6.11 -14.96 -23.65
N PHE A 92 6.97 -15.57 -24.47
CA PHE A 92 6.69 -16.39 -25.65
C PHE A 92 6.32 -15.64 -26.94
N ALA A 93 7.31 -14.94 -27.50
CA ALA A 93 7.57 -15.20 -28.92
C ALA A 93 7.98 -16.69 -29.01
N GLN A 94 7.03 -17.57 -29.34
CA GLN A 94 7.37 -18.89 -29.83
C GLN A 94 8.44 -18.70 -30.91
N PRO A 95 9.57 -19.44 -30.90
CA PRO A 95 10.51 -19.36 -32.01
C PRO A 95 9.72 -19.68 -33.28
N ILE A 96 9.62 -18.73 -34.20
CA ILE A 96 9.00 -18.94 -35.50
C ILE A 96 9.82 -20.05 -36.14
N ARG A 97 9.31 -21.29 -36.07
CA ARG A 97 9.84 -22.39 -36.86
C ARG A 97 9.54 -22.03 -38.31
N ARG A 98 10.49 -21.37 -38.96
CA ARG A 98 10.49 -21.22 -40.41
C ARG A 98 10.64 -22.62 -40.98
N SER A 99 9.53 -23.27 -41.31
CA SER A 99 9.56 -24.33 -42.30
C SER A 99 9.92 -23.66 -43.61
N VAL A 100 11.19 -23.78 -43.99
CA VAL A 100 11.64 -23.44 -45.34
C VAL A 100 11.02 -24.48 -46.26
N THR A 101 9.86 -24.19 -46.81
CA THR A 101 9.48 -24.74 -48.11
C THR A 101 9.91 -23.69 -49.11
N ASP A 102 11.00 -24.03 -49.78
CA ASP A 102 11.49 -23.34 -50.96
C ASP A 102 10.38 -23.41 -52.00
N ASP A 103 9.67 -22.30 -52.22
CA ASP A 103 8.96 -22.01 -53.45
C ASP A 103 8.51 -20.54 -53.45
N THR A 104 9.37 -19.72 -54.04
CA THR A 104 9.04 -18.77 -55.11
C THR A 104 7.63 -18.14 -55.05
N LEU A 105 7.56 -16.87 -54.63
CA LEU A 105 6.92 -15.75 -55.34
C LEU A 105 6.52 -14.61 -54.37
N ASN A 106 7.40 -13.62 -54.30
CA ASN A 106 7.10 -12.19 -54.47
C ASN A 106 5.66 -11.71 -54.18
N TYR A 107 5.39 -11.24 -52.95
CA TYR A 107 4.50 -10.09 -52.71
C TYR A 107 4.97 -9.34 -51.46
N GLY A 108 5.25 -8.05 -51.65
CA GLY A 108 5.90 -7.19 -50.67
C GLY A 108 5.06 -6.89 -49.43
N CYS A 109 5.78 -6.71 -48.31
CA CYS A 109 5.27 -5.96 -47.18
C CYS A 109 6.30 -4.90 -46.82
N SER A 110 6.14 -3.72 -47.42
CA SER A 110 6.96 -2.54 -47.17
C SER A 110 6.43 -1.83 -45.93
N PHE A 111 6.98 -2.08 -44.76
CA PHE A 111 6.76 -1.19 -43.60
C PHE A 111 8.04 -0.76 -42.88
N ILE A 112 9.21 -1.28 -43.27
CA ILE A 112 10.49 -0.76 -42.80
C ILE A 112 11.03 0.15 -43.88
N THR A 113 10.49 1.37 -43.97
CA THR A 113 11.16 2.48 -44.63
C THR A 113 12.03 3.19 -43.61
N ASP A 114 13.33 2.99 -43.78
CA ASP A 114 14.41 3.97 -43.62
C ASP A 114 14.21 5.09 -42.60
N CYS A 115 14.95 4.99 -41.50
CA CYS A 115 15.47 6.16 -40.81
C CYS A 115 16.97 5.97 -40.55
N THR A 116 17.75 6.01 -41.63
CA THR A 116 19.17 6.35 -41.61
C THR A 116 19.41 7.47 -42.61
N SER A 117 19.34 8.69 -42.13
CA SER A 117 20.02 9.81 -42.77
C SER A 117 20.98 10.36 -41.73
N ASP A 118 22.25 10.03 -41.94
CA ASP A 118 23.36 10.83 -41.46
C ASP A 118 23.10 12.29 -41.84
N ASP A 119 23.18 13.20 -40.87
CA ASP A 119 23.70 14.52 -41.16
C ASP A 119 24.53 15.04 -40.00
N ASN A 120 25.80 15.17 -40.34
CA ASN A 120 26.91 15.60 -39.53
C ASN A 120 26.91 17.13 -39.53
N ARG A 121 26.37 17.78 -38.48
CA ARG A 121 26.59 19.22 -38.24
C ARG A 121 26.90 19.49 -36.79
N GLY A 122 28.20 19.65 -36.54
CA GLY A 122 28.74 20.19 -35.31
C GLY A 122 28.05 21.48 -34.92
N SER A 123 27.55 21.51 -33.69
CA SER A 123 27.17 22.72 -32.98
C SER A 123 27.88 22.69 -31.63
N LYS A 124 28.99 23.40 -31.60
CA LYS A 124 29.68 23.88 -30.42
C LYS A 124 28.65 24.68 -29.60
N LEU A 125 28.17 24.11 -28.49
CA LEU A 125 27.41 24.84 -27.50
C LEU A 125 28.06 24.67 -26.13
N GLU A 126 28.24 25.83 -25.54
CA GLU A 126 29.13 26.13 -24.45
C GLU A 126 28.59 25.59 -23.12
N ASN A 127 29.53 25.39 -22.21
CA ASN A 127 29.31 25.22 -20.78
C ASN A 127 28.30 26.25 -20.25
N VAL A 128 27.08 25.82 -19.96
CA VAL A 128 26.21 26.51 -19.00
C VAL A 128 26.29 25.76 -17.69
N SER A 129 27.31 26.16 -16.92
CA SER A 129 27.23 26.17 -15.46
C SER A 129 25.96 26.91 -15.05
N SER A 130 25.05 26.24 -14.33
CA SER A 130 24.19 26.92 -13.37
C SER A 130 23.49 25.93 -12.44
N GLN A 131 23.90 26.05 -11.18
CA GLN A 131 23.02 26.12 -10.02
C GLN A 131 22.35 24.83 -9.56
N THR A 132 23.12 24.13 -8.73
CA THR A 132 22.69 23.60 -7.43
C THR A 132 21.42 24.27 -6.89
N VAL A 133 20.26 23.62 -7.05
CA VAL A 133 19.07 23.96 -6.29
C VAL A 133 19.21 23.33 -4.91
N LYS A 134 19.90 24.02 -4.00
CA LYS A 134 19.76 23.80 -2.55
C LYS A 134 18.36 24.30 -2.14
N GLY A 135 17.35 23.48 -2.40
CA GLY A 135 16.04 23.61 -1.79
C GLY A 135 16.08 23.11 -0.35
N LEU A 136 16.66 23.91 0.55
CA LEU A 136 16.44 23.81 1.99
C LEU A 136 14.97 24.16 2.26
N ILE A 137 14.09 23.16 2.28
CA ILE A 137 12.77 23.31 2.90
C ILE A 137 12.97 23.03 4.39
N ASN A 138 13.30 24.09 5.13
CA ASN A 138 13.14 24.13 6.57
C ASN A 138 11.65 24.20 6.88
N ASN A 139 10.99 23.04 7.00
CA ASN A 139 9.70 22.97 7.68
C ASN A 139 9.94 22.72 9.17
N THR A 140 10.42 23.76 9.84
CA THR A 140 10.37 23.87 11.30
C THR A 140 8.98 24.41 11.64
N MET A 141 7.98 23.53 11.71
CA MET A 141 6.67 23.88 12.25
C MET A 141 6.53 23.31 13.65
N ASN A 142 6.72 24.20 14.63
CA ASN A 142 6.04 24.32 15.91
C ASN A 142 5.68 23.02 16.64
N LYS A 143 6.61 22.58 17.49
CA LYS A 143 6.31 21.79 18.68
C LYS A 143 6.11 22.73 19.87
N ASP A 144 5.03 23.49 19.90
CA ASP A 144 4.60 24.19 21.11
C ASP A 144 3.10 24.44 21.04
N LYS A 145 2.41 24.16 22.15
CA LYS A 145 0.95 24.21 22.38
C LYS A 145 0.18 22.92 22.08
N TYR A 146 0.31 21.95 22.99
CA TYR A 146 -0.87 21.47 23.71
C TYR A 146 -0.49 21.34 25.18
N LYS A 147 -0.56 22.47 25.87
CA LYS A 147 -0.72 22.53 27.32
C LYS A 147 -2.15 22.08 27.63
N GLU A 148 -2.23 21.02 28.43
CA GLU A 148 -2.86 21.10 29.75
C GLU A 148 -4.28 21.70 29.76
N ALA A 149 -5.27 20.83 29.78
CA ALA A 149 -6.60 21.17 30.26
C ALA A 149 -7.24 19.93 30.88
N HIS A 150 -7.45 20.01 32.21
CA HIS A 150 -8.39 19.27 33.06
C HIS A 150 -8.08 17.77 33.25
N GLU A 151 -7.57 17.27 34.38
CA GLU A 151 -7.80 17.55 35.81
C GLU A 151 -9.29 17.56 36.22
N THR A 152 -9.60 16.68 37.17
CA THR A 152 -10.85 16.44 37.91
C THR A 152 -12.04 15.85 37.11
N VAL A 153 -12.14 14.52 37.11
CA VAL A 153 -13.44 13.85 37.22
C VAL A 153 -13.38 13.00 38.48
N GLU A 154 -14.43 13.18 39.26
CA GLU A 154 -14.55 12.89 40.68
C GLU A 154 -14.51 11.39 40.97
N ASP A 155 -13.78 11.05 42.03
CA ASP A 155 -13.91 9.79 42.75
C ASP A 155 -15.33 9.73 43.35
N GLU A 156 -16.27 9.11 42.64
CA GLU A 156 -17.51 8.66 43.25
C GLU A 156 -17.24 7.31 43.93
N ASP A 157 -17.03 7.40 45.24
CA ASP A 157 -17.19 6.33 46.22
C ASP A 157 -18.47 5.53 45.91
N ARG A 158 -18.32 4.37 45.27
CA ARG A 158 -19.41 3.43 45.08
C ARG A 158 -19.35 2.41 46.21
N ASP A 159 -20.15 2.69 47.23
CA ASP A 159 -20.40 1.84 48.39
C ASP A 159 -20.61 0.37 48.00
N ASP A 160 -19.71 -0.47 48.49
CA ASP A 160 -19.85 -1.92 48.56
C ASP A 160 -20.96 -2.29 49.55
N HIS A 161 -22.21 -2.32 49.09
CA HIS A 161 -23.26 -3.04 49.80
C HIS A 161 -23.18 -4.53 49.47
N ILE A 162 -22.36 -5.22 50.26
CA ILE A 162 -22.32 -6.67 50.38
C ILE A 162 -23.64 -7.12 51.04
N ASN A 163 -24.59 -7.60 50.24
CA ASN A 163 -25.75 -8.31 50.76
C ASN A 163 -25.36 -9.78 50.96
N THR A 164 -24.82 -10.11 52.14
CA THR A 164 -24.71 -11.50 52.61
C THR A 164 -26.06 -11.93 53.16
N ASP A 165 -26.95 -12.38 52.27
CA ASP A 165 -28.09 -13.18 52.71
C ASP A 165 -27.62 -14.62 52.95
N VAL A 166 -27.52 -14.89 54.25
CA VAL A 166 -27.42 -16.20 54.88
C VAL A 166 -28.67 -17.00 54.49
N LEU A 167 -28.48 -18.05 53.68
CA LEU A 167 -29.45 -19.14 53.60
C LEU A 167 -28.92 -20.30 54.43
N ASP A 168 -29.26 -20.25 55.72
CA ASP A 168 -29.42 -21.43 56.56
C ASP A 168 -30.66 -22.16 56.08
N PHE A 169 -30.51 -23.39 55.56
CA PHE A 169 -31.56 -24.39 55.70
C PHE A 169 -30.93 -25.75 56.01
N THR A 170 -31.36 -26.23 57.16
CA THR A 170 -31.09 -27.45 57.91
C THR A 170 -31.57 -28.73 57.21
N ASP A 171 -30.91 -29.83 57.58
CA ASP A 171 -31.25 -31.28 57.48
C ASP A 171 -32.59 -31.71 56.84
#